data_AF-A0A7X5Y6W6-F1
#
_entry.id   AF-A0A7X5Y6W6-F1
#
_cell.length_a   1.000
_cell.length_b   1.000
_cell.length_c   1.000
_cell.angle_alpha   90.00
_cell.angle_beta   90.00
_cell.angle_gamma   90.00
#
_symmetry.space_group_name_H-M   'P 1'
#
loop_
_entity.id
_entity.type
_entity.pdbx_description
1 polymer ?
#
loop_
_entity_poly.entity_id
_entity_poly.type
_entity_poly.pdbx_seq_one_letter_code
_entity_poly.pdbx_strand_id
1 'polypeptide(L)'
;MIPEERIGIGLTLVAVALGLGGAYLYQRFWVLSFVPVLLLIIVVIGFAIGKSIDAIKERELPARLRWRKAVAVPLMVGGFWTLDALTGLTSRASALGYLLANQDAMIAAQRDAGPGLAASIPYLQGVPDGGIRIIRHAGGDPADLSQAEHLRLTGERIQGCRRIGRRDWTCSYD
;
A
#
# COMPACT_ATOMS: atom_id res chain seq x y z
N MET A 1 -17.35 40.98 -25.29
CA MET A 1 -17.47 39.51 -25.42
C MET A 1 -16.08 38.93 -25.46
N ILE A 2 -15.73 38.07 -24.51
CA ILE A 2 -14.42 37.40 -24.47
C ILE A 2 -14.53 36.16 -25.38
N PRO A 3 -13.62 35.94 -26.34
CA PRO A 3 -13.69 34.81 -27.25
C PRO A 3 -13.57 33.48 -26.50
N GLU A 4 -14.49 32.54 -26.77
CA GLU A 4 -14.62 31.24 -26.08
C GLU A 4 -13.31 30.43 -26.07
N GLU A 5 -12.48 30.55 -27.12
CA GLU A 5 -11.19 29.87 -27.21
C GLU A 5 -10.21 30.26 -26.08
N ARG A 6 -10.27 31.50 -25.59
CA ARG A 6 -9.41 31.96 -24.49
C ARG A 6 -9.86 31.43 -23.13
N ILE A 7 -11.14 31.11 -22.99
CA ILE A 7 -11.69 30.52 -21.77
C ILE A 7 -11.23 29.06 -21.65
N GLY A 8 -11.23 28.32 -22.77
CA GLY A 8 -10.76 26.93 -22.82
C GLY A 8 -9.29 26.80 -22.39
N ILE A 9 -8.40 27.60 -22.98
CA ILE A 9 -6.95 27.58 -22.68
C ILE A 9 -6.67 27.95 -21.22
N GLY A 10 -7.40 28.93 -20.68
CA GLY A 10 -7.28 29.33 -19.28
C GLY A 10 -7.68 28.21 -18.32
N LEU A 11 -8.78 27.50 -18.61
CA LEU A 11 -9.25 26.37 -17.80
C LEU A 11 -8.27 25.19 -17.84
N THR A 12 -7.68 24.90 -19.00
CA THR A 12 -6.67 23.82 -19.12
C THR A 12 -5.41 24.14 -18.31
N LEU A 13 -4.93 25.39 -18.36
CA LEU A 13 -3.76 25.82 -17.60
C LEU A 13 -4.00 25.76 -16.08
N VAL A 14 -5.19 26.14 -15.62
CA VAL A 14 -5.56 26.04 -14.20
C VAL A 14 -5.65 24.58 -13.76
N ALA A 15 -6.23 23.70 -14.58
CA ALA A 15 -6.31 22.26 -14.27
C ALA A 15 -4.91 21.61 -14.21
N VAL A 16 -4.01 21.95 -15.14
CA VAL A 16 -2.62 21.46 -15.14
C VAL A 16 -1.85 21.99 -13.93
N ALA A 17 -2.01 23.27 -13.58
CA ALA A 17 -1.38 23.87 -12.40
C ALA A 17 -1.88 23.23 -11.09
N LEU A 18 -3.18 22.93 -10.99
CA LEU A 18 -3.77 22.22 -9.86
C LEU A 18 -3.27 20.78 -9.78
N GLY A 19 -3.17 20.07 -10.90
CA GLY A 19 -2.63 18.70 -10.96
C GLY A 19 -1.16 18.63 -10.54
N LEU A 20 -0.32 19.54 -11.05
CA LEU A 20 1.09 19.63 -10.66
C LEU A 20 1.26 20.05 -9.19
N GLY A 21 0.45 20.99 -8.72
CA GLY A 21 0.43 21.41 -7.32
C GLY A 21 -0.02 20.28 -6.38
N GLY A 22 -1.05 19.53 -6.78
CA GLY A 22 -1.56 18.37 -6.05
C GLY A 22 -0.53 17.25 -5.94
N ALA A 23 0.12 16.87 -7.04
CA ALA A 23 1.17 15.84 -7.03
C ALA A 23 2.37 16.26 -6.17
N TYR A 24 2.78 17.52 -6.21
CA TYR A 24 3.86 18.05 -5.40
C TYR A 24 3.52 18.07 -3.89
N LEU A 25 2.29 18.46 -3.55
CA LEU A 25 1.80 18.42 -2.17
C LEU A 25 1.66 17.00 -1.67
N TYR A 26 1.14 16.08 -2.48
CA TYR A 26 1.03 14.66 -2.16
C TYR A 26 2.41 14.05 -1.89
N GLN A 27 3.38 14.26 -2.77
CA GLN A 27 4.74 13.76 -2.58
C GLN A 27 5.38 14.34 -1.31
N ARG A 28 5.17 15.63 -1.01
CA ARG A 28 5.64 16.23 0.25
C ARG A 28 4.94 15.62 1.46
N PHE A 29 3.63 15.43 1.44
CA PHE A 29 2.89 14.79 2.53
C PHE A 29 3.31 13.35 2.74
N TRP A 30 3.58 12.62 1.67
CA TRP A 30 4.03 11.23 1.71
C TRP A 30 5.45 11.09 2.26
N VAL A 31 6.38 11.97 1.86
CA VAL A 31 7.73 12.01 2.46
C VAL A 31 7.68 12.51 3.91
N LEU A 32 6.84 13.49 4.21
CA LEU A 32 6.62 14.00 5.58
C LEU A 32 5.94 12.98 6.49
N SER A 33 5.23 11.99 5.97
CA SER A 33 4.65 10.90 6.78
C SER A 33 5.68 9.80 7.09
N PHE A 34 6.68 9.61 6.23
CA PHE A 34 7.78 8.65 6.46
C PHE A 34 8.73 9.07 7.58
N VAL A 35 9.09 10.36 7.64
CA VAL A 35 10.01 10.89 8.67
C VAL A 35 9.54 10.62 10.11
N PRO A 36 8.29 10.91 10.52
CA PRO A 36 7.82 10.63 11.88
C PRO A 36 7.73 9.13 12.17
N VAL A 37 7.39 8.31 11.18
CA VAL A 37 7.38 6.84 11.34
C VAL A 37 8.80 6.32 11.56
N LEU A 38 9.77 6.79 10.78
CA LEU A 38 11.18 6.42 10.95
C LEU A 38 11.73 6.88 12.31
N LEU A 39 11.40 8.11 12.72
CA LEU A 39 11.77 8.63 14.05
C LEU A 39 11.15 7.79 15.17
N LEU A 40 9.88 7.41 15.04
CA LEU A 40 9.21 6.54 16.00
C LEU A 40 9.92 5.18 16.11
N ILE A 41 10.31 4.57 14.98
CA ILE A 41 11.08 3.32 14.95
C ILE A 41 12.43 3.49 15.68
N ILE A 42 13.17 4.57 15.39
CA ILE A 42 14.45 4.86 16.05
C ILE A 42 14.25 5.03 17.56
N VAL A 43 13.21 5.73 17.99
CA VAL A 43 12.87 5.92 19.42
C VAL A 43 12.51 4.58 20.08
N VAL A 44 11.71 3.74 19.43
CA VAL A 44 11.35 2.42 19.96
C VAL A 44 12.58 1.53 20.09
N ILE A 45 13.46 1.51 19.09
CA ILE A 45 14.72 0.75 19.12
C ILE A 45 15.64 1.29 20.22
N GLY A 46 15.83 2.61 20.30
CA GLY A 46 16.65 3.25 21.32
C GLY A 46 16.15 2.98 22.73
N PHE A 47 14.84 3.07 22.95
CA PHE A 47 14.20 2.72 24.22
C PHE A 47 14.38 1.24 24.55
N ALA A 48 14.23 0.35 23.55
CA ALA A 48 14.40 -1.07 23.73
C ALA A 48 15.84 -1.41 24.17
N ILE A 49 16.84 -0.87 23.46
CA ILE A 49 18.26 -1.03 23.76
C ILE A 49 18.58 -0.43 25.13
N GLY A 50 18.10 0.77 25.44
CA GLY A 50 18.33 1.43 26.72
C GLY A 50 17.82 0.60 27.89
N LYS A 51 16.59 0.09 27.80
CA LYS A 51 16.01 -0.80 28.82
C LYS A 51 16.75 -2.12 28.96
N SER A 52 17.26 -2.68 27.86
CA SER A 52 18.11 -3.88 27.90
C SER A 52 19.44 -3.60 28.61
N ILE A 53 20.08 -2.46 28.35
CA ILE A 53 21.35 -2.06 29.01
C ILE A 53 21.13 -1.81 30.50
N ASP A 54 20.08 -1.07 30.87
CA ASP A 54 19.74 -0.79 32.28
C ASP A 54 19.46 -2.09 33.05
N ALA A 55 18.74 -3.04 32.43
CA ALA A 55 18.47 -4.34 33.02
C ALA A 55 19.73 -5.20 33.23
N ILE A 56 20.79 -4.99 32.43
CA ILE A 56 22.09 -5.66 32.59
C ILE A 56 22.93 -4.98 33.69
N LYS A 57 22.84 -3.65 33.82
CA LYS A 57 23.60 -2.87 34.82
C LYS A 57 23.03 -2.97 36.24
N GLU A 58 21.73 -3.20 36.42
CA GLU A 58 21.11 -3.43 37.73
C GLU A 58 21.63 -4.74 38.35
N ARG A 59 22.73 -4.66 39.12
CA ARG A 59 23.34 -5.81 39.84
C ARG A 59 22.57 -6.23 41.10
N GLU A 60 21.63 -5.40 41.57
CA GLU A 60 20.88 -5.65 42.82
C GLU A 60 19.62 -6.51 42.61
N LEU A 61 19.16 -6.71 41.37
CA LEU A 61 17.97 -7.50 41.11
C LEU A 61 18.28 -9.00 41.04
N PRO A 62 17.42 -9.86 41.63
CA PRO A 62 17.56 -11.31 41.50
C PRO A 62 17.53 -11.72 40.02
N ALA A 63 18.41 -12.64 39.65
CA ALA A 63 18.71 -12.99 38.25
C ALA A 63 17.47 -13.28 37.37
N ARG A 64 16.39 -13.80 37.99
CA ARG A 64 15.11 -14.11 37.34
C ARG A 64 14.35 -12.86 36.85
N LEU A 65 14.41 -11.74 37.58
CA LEU A 65 13.75 -10.49 37.19
C LEU A 65 14.53 -9.77 36.07
N ARG A 66 15.86 -9.82 36.11
CA ARG A 66 16.71 -9.26 35.02
C ARG A 66 16.44 -9.96 33.69
N TRP A 67 16.37 -11.29 33.72
CA TRP A 67 16.04 -12.07 32.53
C TRP A 67 14.64 -11.77 31.98
N ARG A 68 13.63 -11.59 32.84
CA ARG A 68 12.29 -11.17 32.40
C ARG A 68 12.31 -9.80 31.70
N LYS A 69 12.99 -8.80 32.26
CA LYS A 69 13.11 -7.46 31.64
C LYS A 69 13.87 -7.51 30.32
N ALA A 70 14.99 -8.24 30.27
CA ALA A 70 15.83 -8.37 29.08
C ALA A 70 15.10 -9.06 27.90
N VAL A 71 14.17 -9.97 28.19
CA VAL A 71 13.43 -10.74 27.17
C VAL A 71 12.08 -10.10 26.82
N ALA A 72 11.40 -9.44 27.76
CA ALA A 72 10.09 -8.84 27.52
C ALA A 72 10.10 -7.72 26.48
N VAL A 73 11.16 -6.91 26.45
CA VAL A 73 11.29 -5.77 25.53
C VAL A 73 11.49 -6.22 24.08
N PRO A 74 12.45 -7.11 23.75
CA PRO A 74 12.53 -7.73 22.42
C PRO A 74 11.26 -8.48 22.02
N LEU A 75 10.58 -9.14 22.96
CA LEU A 75 9.32 -9.83 22.70
C LEU A 75 8.19 -8.87 22.32
N MET A 76 8.09 -7.70 22.95
CA MET A 76 7.06 -6.71 22.57
C MET A 76 7.36 -6.10 21.19
N VAL A 77 8.62 -5.79 20.89
CA VAL A 77 9.01 -5.29 19.57
C VAL A 77 8.79 -6.36 18.50
N GLY A 78 9.25 -7.59 18.74
CA GLY A 78 8.99 -8.74 17.87
C GLY A 78 7.50 -9.01 17.69
N GLY A 79 6.73 -8.92 18.78
CA GLY A 79 5.27 -9.03 18.82
C GLY A 79 4.59 -8.02 17.90
N PHE A 80 5.00 -6.75 17.97
CA PHE A 80 4.47 -5.69 17.10
C PHE A 80 4.76 -5.96 15.61
N TRP A 81 5.99 -6.35 15.26
CA TRP A 81 6.33 -6.73 13.89
C TRP A 81 5.56 -7.98 13.41
N THR A 82 5.35 -8.96 14.28
CA THR A 82 4.52 -10.13 13.93
C THR A 82 3.05 -9.76 13.74
N LEU A 83 2.52 -8.79 14.50
CA LEU A 83 1.17 -8.28 14.31
C LEU A 83 1.02 -7.55 12.96
N ASP A 84 1.98 -6.71 12.58
CA ASP A 84 1.99 -6.08 11.25
C ASP A 84 1.99 -7.13 10.13
N ALA A 85 2.87 -8.14 10.23
CA ALA A 85 2.90 -9.25 9.28
C ALA A 85 1.57 -10.04 9.24
N LEU A 86 0.91 -10.23 10.39
CA LEU A 86 -0.40 -10.86 10.50
C LEU A 86 -1.50 -10.05 9.81
N THR A 87 -1.48 -8.72 9.92
CA THR A 87 -2.43 -7.86 9.18
C THR A 87 -2.19 -7.90 7.66
N GLY A 88 -0.93 -8.07 7.24
CA GLY A 88 -0.58 -8.34 5.85
C GLY A 88 -1.09 -9.70 5.34
N LEU A 89 -1.16 -10.70 6.22
CA LEU A 89 -1.73 -12.02 5.91
C LEU A 89 -3.25 -11.98 5.81
N THR A 90 -3.95 -11.29 6.73
CA THR A 90 -5.41 -11.20 6.70
C THR A 90 -5.91 -10.48 5.45
N SER A 91 -5.26 -9.39 5.05
CA SER A 91 -5.59 -8.66 3.81
C SER A 91 -5.39 -9.49 2.54
N ARG A 92 -4.36 -10.35 2.48
CA ARG A 92 -4.18 -11.30 1.37
C ARG A 92 -5.23 -12.40 1.38
N ALA A 93 -5.52 -12.95 2.56
CA ALA A 93 -6.52 -14.01 2.73
C ALA A 93 -7.93 -13.52 2.33
N SER A 94 -8.29 -12.28 2.70
CA SER A 94 -9.56 -11.68 2.31
C SER A 94 -9.65 -11.43 0.81
N ALA A 95 -8.58 -10.95 0.17
CA ALA A 95 -8.54 -10.75 -1.28
C ALA A 95 -8.64 -12.08 -2.05
N LEU A 96 -7.95 -13.13 -1.58
CA LEU A 96 -8.05 -14.47 -2.14
C LEU A 96 -9.45 -15.05 -1.95
N GLY A 97 -10.03 -14.91 -0.76
CA GLY A 97 -11.40 -15.35 -0.47
C GLY A 97 -12.41 -14.65 -1.39
N TYR A 98 -12.26 -13.35 -1.60
CA TYR A 98 -13.08 -12.57 -2.52
C TYR A 98 -12.94 -13.05 -3.97
N LEU A 99 -11.71 -13.29 -4.43
CA LEU A 99 -11.44 -13.81 -5.78
C LEU A 99 -12.03 -15.21 -5.98
N LEU A 100 -11.96 -16.07 -4.96
CA LEU A 100 -12.57 -17.40 -5.01
C LEU A 100 -14.10 -17.32 -5.09
N ALA A 101 -14.72 -16.42 -4.32
CA ALA A 101 -16.15 -16.19 -4.36
C ALA A 101 -16.63 -15.55 -5.67
N ASN A 102 -15.77 -14.78 -6.36
CA ASN A 102 -16.09 -14.06 -7.59
C ASN A 102 -15.32 -14.60 -8.81
N GLN A 103 -15.03 -15.91 -8.82
CA GLN A 103 -14.30 -16.53 -9.93
C GLN A 103 -15.00 -16.32 -11.28
N ASP A 104 -16.32 -16.40 -11.31
CA ASP A 104 -17.10 -16.23 -12.53
C ASP A 104 -16.94 -14.82 -13.11
N ALA A 105 -16.94 -13.79 -12.26
CA ALA A 105 -16.70 -12.41 -12.67
C ALA A 105 -15.29 -12.22 -13.23
N MET A 106 -14.27 -12.85 -12.63
CA MET A 106 -12.91 -12.82 -13.17
C MET A 106 -12.81 -13.55 -14.51
N ILE A 107 -13.47 -14.70 -14.66
CA ILE A 107 -13.49 -15.45 -15.92
C ILE A 107 -14.17 -14.63 -17.02
N ALA A 108 -15.29 -13.97 -16.72
CA ALA A 108 -15.95 -13.05 -17.64
C ALA A 108 -15.02 -11.90 -18.04
N ALA A 109 -14.41 -11.22 -17.06
CA ALA A 109 -13.46 -10.14 -17.32
C ALA A 109 -12.26 -10.58 -18.17
N GLN A 110 -11.79 -11.83 -18.02
CA GLN A 110 -10.73 -12.38 -18.88
C GLN A 110 -11.20 -12.65 -20.31
N ARG A 111 -12.45 -13.10 -20.49
CA ARG A 111 -13.02 -13.29 -21.83
C ARG A 111 -13.17 -11.94 -22.55
N ASP A 112 -13.66 -10.94 -21.84
CA ASP A 112 -13.88 -9.59 -22.38
C ASP A 112 -12.57 -8.88 -22.71
N ALA A 113 -11.54 -9.07 -21.86
CA ALA A 113 -10.21 -8.52 -22.12
C ALA A 113 -9.56 -9.16 -23.36
N GLY A 114 -9.81 -10.43 -23.61
CA GLY A 114 -9.19 -11.19 -24.70
C GLY A 114 -7.94 -11.98 -24.26
N PRO A 115 -7.47 -12.91 -25.10
CA PRO A 115 -6.42 -13.86 -24.74
C PRO A 115 -5.07 -13.16 -24.47
N GLY A 116 -4.46 -13.47 -23.33
CA GLY A 116 -3.13 -12.96 -22.94
C GLY A 116 -3.14 -11.57 -22.30
N LEU A 117 -4.26 -10.85 -22.34
CA LEU A 117 -4.40 -9.53 -21.76
C LEU A 117 -4.71 -9.61 -20.26
N ALA A 118 -4.34 -8.55 -19.52
CA ALA A 118 -4.66 -8.44 -18.12
C ALA A 118 -6.17 -8.26 -17.94
N ALA A 119 -6.74 -8.85 -16.90
CA ALA A 119 -8.14 -8.68 -16.53
C ALA A 119 -8.25 -8.15 -15.11
N SER A 120 -9.30 -7.40 -14.82
CA SER A 120 -9.48 -6.77 -13.51
C SER A 120 -10.92 -6.86 -13.02
N ILE A 121 -11.09 -7.09 -11.72
CA ILE A 121 -12.38 -6.95 -11.03
C ILE A 121 -12.22 -5.96 -9.87
N PRO A 122 -13.27 -5.19 -9.52
CA PRO A 122 -13.24 -4.33 -8.34
C PRO A 122 -13.15 -5.18 -7.08
N TYR A 123 -12.38 -4.75 -6.07
CA TYR A 123 -12.34 -5.38 -4.76
C TYR A 123 -12.79 -4.43 -3.65
N LEU A 124 -12.17 -3.25 -3.61
CA LEU A 124 -12.54 -2.17 -2.70
C LEU A 124 -12.56 -0.87 -3.50
N GLN A 125 -13.65 -0.14 -3.42
CA GLN A 125 -13.74 1.19 -4.03
C GLN A 125 -13.50 2.22 -2.93
N GLY A 126 -12.50 3.08 -3.12
CA GLY A 126 -12.32 4.25 -2.27
C GLY A 126 -13.27 5.35 -2.71
N VAL A 127 -13.68 6.18 -1.76
CA VAL A 127 -14.40 7.43 -2.00
C VAL A 127 -13.51 8.53 -1.41
N PRO A 128 -13.10 9.57 -2.15
CA PRO A 128 -13.65 10.04 -3.42
C PRO A 128 -12.88 9.61 -4.69
N ASP A 129 -11.59 9.32 -4.63
CA ASP A 129 -10.76 8.88 -5.76
C ASP A 129 -9.79 7.78 -5.27
N GLY A 130 -9.59 6.78 -6.12
CA GLY A 130 -8.74 5.62 -5.84
C GLY A 130 -9.41 4.42 -5.17
N GLY A 131 -8.77 3.27 -5.25
CA GLY A 131 -9.31 2.02 -4.74
C GLY A 131 -8.36 0.85 -4.89
N ILE A 132 -8.88 -0.37 -4.72
CA ILE A 132 -8.15 -1.62 -4.92
C ILE A 132 -8.92 -2.48 -5.92
N ARG A 133 -8.23 -2.89 -6.99
CA ARG A 133 -8.72 -3.93 -7.92
C ARG A 133 -7.90 -5.19 -7.80
N ILE A 134 -8.52 -6.32 -8.05
CA ILE A 134 -7.80 -7.57 -8.26
C ILE A 134 -7.53 -7.71 -9.74
N ILE A 135 -6.25 -7.77 -10.10
CA ILE A 135 -5.78 -7.88 -11.48
C ILE A 135 -5.17 -9.26 -11.69
N ARG A 136 -5.63 -9.95 -12.72
CA ARG A 136 -5.04 -11.19 -13.21
C ARG A 136 -4.15 -10.89 -14.41
N HIS A 137 -2.85 -11.11 -14.25
CA HIS A 137 -1.87 -10.92 -15.30
C HIS A 137 -0.75 -11.96 -15.22
N ALA A 138 -0.40 -12.54 -16.37
CA ALA A 138 0.64 -13.57 -16.48
C ALA A 138 2.04 -13.00 -16.81
N GLY A 139 2.11 -11.76 -17.32
CA GLY A 139 3.32 -11.17 -17.89
C GLY A 139 4.27 -10.51 -16.90
N GLY A 140 3.93 -10.48 -15.61
CA GLY A 140 4.74 -9.80 -14.58
C GLY A 140 3.90 -8.95 -13.65
N ASP A 141 4.54 -7.98 -13.01
CA ASP A 141 3.87 -7.02 -12.15
C ASP A 141 2.99 -6.08 -13.01
N PRO A 142 1.68 -5.96 -12.74
CA PRO A 142 0.82 -5.03 -13.47
C PRO A 142 1.24 -3.56 -13.35
N ALA A 143 2.01 -3.19 -12.33
CA ALA A 143 2.54 -1.84 -12.19
C ALA A 143 3.52 -1.46 -13.32
N ASP A 144 4.16 -2.45 -13.96
CA ASP A 144 5.10 -2.25 -15.08
C ASP A 144 4.40 -2.15 -16.45
N LEU A 145 3.07 -2.34 -16.49
CA LEU A 145 2.29 -2.20 -17.71
C LEU A 145 2.29 -0.75 -18.23
N SER A 146 1.93 -0.60 -19.50
CA SER A 146 1.77 0.74 -20.10
C SER A 146 0.64 1.52 -19.41
N GLN A 147 0.73 2.85 -19.47
CA GLN A 147 -0.31 3.73 -18.92
C GLN A 147 -1.69 3.46 -19.54
N ALA A 148 -1.75 3.10 -20.83
CA ALA A 148 -3.00 2.73 -21.48
C ALA A 148 -3.63 1.48 -20.86
N GLU A 149 -2.82 0.50 -20.49
CA GLU A 149 -3.27 -0.69 -19.78
C GLU A 149 -3.70 -0.38 -18.34
N HIS A 150 -3.00 0.53 -17.64
CA HIS A 150 -3.44 0.99 -16.31
C HIS A 150 -4.85 1.59 -16.37
N LEU A 151 -5.07 2.54 -17.28
CA LEU A 151 -6.37 3.17 -17.48
C LEU A 151 -7.46 2.16 -17.89
N ARG A 152 -7.12 1.16 -18.72
CA ARG A 152 -8.06 0.10 -19.09
C ARG A 152 -8.47 -0.77 -17.91
N LEU A 153 -7.52 -1.07 -17.01
CA LEU A 153 -7.74 -1.97 -15.88
C LEU A 153 -8.43 -1.28 -14.70
N THR A 154 -8.03 -0.05 -14.38
CA THR A 154 -8.52 0.62 -13.17
C THR A 154 -9.31 1.90 -13.44
N GLY A 155 -9.24 2.45 -14.65
CA GLY A 155 -9.74 3.79 -14.98
C GLY A 155 -8.73 4.90 -14.68
N GLU A 156 -7.64 4.56 -13.99
CA GLU A 156 -6.73 5.48 -13.30
C GLU A 156 -5.29 4.94 -13.34
N ARG A 157 -4.34 5.61 -12.71
CA ARG A 157 -2.94 5.13 -12.69
C ARG A 157 -2.75 4.10 -11.58
N ILE A 158 -2.12 2.97 -11.89
CA ILE A 158 -1.73 2.01 -10.85
C ILE A 158 -0.52 2.55 -10.08
N GLN A 159 -0.66 2.71 -8.77
CA GLN A 159 0.44 3.14 -7.88
C GLN A 159 1.31 1.98 -7.42
N GLY A 160 0.70 0.82 -7.19
CA GLY A 160 1.41 -0.33 -6.66
C GLY A 160 0.56 -1.58 -6.66
N CYS A 161 1.23 -2.70 -6.81
CA CYS A 161 0.61 -4.01 -6.80
C CYS A 161 1.26 -4.89 -5.74
N ARG A 162 0.45 -5.78 -5.17
CA ARG A 162 0.90 -6.83 -4.26
C ARG A 162 0.39 -8.16 -4.77
N ARG A 163 1.32 -9.08 -4.97
CA ARG A 163 0.98 -10.43 -5.43
C ARG A 163 0.18 -11.17 -4.36
N ILE A 164 -0.94 -11.74 -4.76
CA ILE A 164 -1.79 -12.60 -3.91
C ILE A 164 -1.81 -14.06 -4.40
N GLY A 165 -1.59 -14.29 -5.70
CA GLY A 165 -1.59 -15.61 -6.31
C GLY A 165 -0.49 -15.79 -7.36
N ARG A 166 -0.52 -16.90 -8.11
CA ARG A 166 0.45 -17.13 -9.18
C ARG A 166 0.35 -16.09 -10.30
N ARG A 167 -0.85 -15.59 -10.59
CA ARG A 167 -1.10 -14.58 -11.63
C ARG A 167 -2.01 -13.45 -11.13
N ASP A 168 -2.31 -13.44 -9.84
CA ASP A 168 -3.32 -12.57 -9.25
C ASP A 168 -2.63 -11.57 -8.33
N TRP A 169 -3.04 -10.31 -8.48
CA TRP A 169 -2.45 -9.16 -7.83
C TRP A 169 -3.56 -8.28 -7.26
N THR A 170 -3.36 -7.69 -6.09
CA THR A 170 -4.16 -6.56 -5.60
C THR A 170 -3.42 -5.29 -5.93
N CYS A 171 -4.01 -4.42 -6.74
CA CYS A 171 -3.39 -3.19 -7.19
C CYS A 171 -4.18 -1.98 -6.70
N SER A 172 -3.48 -1.01 -6.11
CA SER A 172 -4.05 0.28 -5.73
C SER A 172 -3.89 1.29 -6.86
N TYR A 173 -4.87 2.17 -6.99
CA TYR A 173 -4.94 3.21 -8.00
C TYR A 173 -5.59 4.47 -7.43
N ASP A 174 -5.38 5.60 -8.11
CA ASP A 174 -5.84 6.95 -7.80
C ASP A 174 -5.83 7.84 -9.05
#